data_AF-A0A660YWN8-F1
#
_entry.id   AF-A0A660YWN8-F1
#
_cell.length_a   1.000
_cell.length_b   1.000
_cell.length_c   1.000
_cell.angle_alpha   90.00
_cell.angle_beta   90.00
_cell.angle_gamma   90.00
#
_symmetry.space_group_name_H-M   'P 1'
#
loop_
_entity.id
_entity.type
_entity.pdbx_description
1 polymer ?
#
loop_
_entity_poly.entity_id
_entity_poly.type
_entity_poly.pdbx_seq_one_letter_code
_entity_poly.pdbx_strand_id
1 'polypeptide(L)'
;MKDYPVIKIAIAFILGILLYKFYAAGLTTIVMLAVISILLYFVALRSKLFIKMKLPLSIALLLLIVSLGNFYTGLNTKEKNGFFENLYKEKNVTAYGIVKKIDLRRSDKINFYLVTDSIKSENFIIKDDITLLCKVKLSKKKLKKLYDELHPGNLIIVSGTYFKGREQRNPGEFDYKEYLLSKGITGILSVSK
;
A
#
# COMPACT_ATOMS: atom_id res chain seq x y z
N MET A 1 13.07 7.01 31.71
CA MET A 1 12.48 5.95 30.84
C MET A 1 12.66 4.52 31.35
N LYS A 2 13.14 4.24 32.58
CA LYS A 2 13.28 2.84 33.05
C LYS A 2 11.92 2.13 33.18
N ASP A 3 10.87 2.88 33.55
CA ASP A 3 9.58 2.33 33.98
C ASP A 3 8.54 2.20 32.86
N TYR A 4 8.92 2.46 31.61
CA TYR A 4 8.00 2.43 30.47
C TYR A 4 8.42 1.38 29.43
N PRO A 5 8.32 0.07 29.73
CA PRO A 5 8.73 -1.00 28.83
C PRO A 5 7.92 -0.97 27.52
N VAL A 6 6.62 -0.72 27.59
CA VAL A 6 5.73 -0.65 26.42
C VAL A 6 6.15 0.49 25.48
N ILE A 7 6.49 1.66 26.02
CA ILE A 7 6.93 2.80 25.21
C ILE A 7 8.22 2.49 24.46
N LYS A 8 9.18 1.79 25.09
CA LYS A 8 10.43 1.37 24.42
C LYS A 8 10.17 0.42 23.26
N ILE A 9 9.28 -0.56 23.46
CA ILE A 9 8.90 -1.51 22.42
C ILE A 9 8.22 -0.75 21.27
N ALA A 10 7.30 0.16 21.57
CA ALA A 10 6.62 0.98 20.57
C ALA A 10 7.61 1.83 19.76
N ILE A 11 8.54 2.53 20.42
CA ILE A 11 9.58 3.33 19.73
C ILE A 11 10.46 2.45 18.84
N ALA A 12 10.91 1.30 19.33
CA ALA A 12 11.71 0.36 18.53
C ALA A 12 10.95 -0.17 17.31
N PHE A 13 9.67 -0.48 17.48
CA PHE A 13 8.81 -0.93 16.39
C PHE A 13 8.62 0.19 15.34
N ILE A 14 8.35 1.42 15.79
CA ILE A 14 8.24 2.60 14.92
C ILE A 14 9.54 2.85 14.16
N LEU A 15 10.70 2.73 14.82
CA LEU A 15 12.01 2.80 14.15
C LEU A 15 12.13 1.74 13.06
N GLY A 16 11.66 0.52 13.31
CA GLY A 16 11.55 -0.53 12.30
C GLY A 16 10.75 -0.14 11.07
N ILE A 17 9.57 0.46 11.29
CA ILE A 17 8.70 0.98 10.21
C ILE A 17 9.44 2.04 9.38
N LEU A 18 10.11 2.99 10.04
CA LEU A 18 10.84 4.06 9.36
C LEU A 18 12.04 3.51 8.56
N LEU A 19 12.74 2.52 9.09
CA LEU A 19 13.89 1.89 8.44
C LEU A 19 13.52 1.06 7.20
N TYR A 20 12.26 0.64 7.06
CA TYR A 20 11.79 -0.10 5.87
C TYR A 20 12.09 0.63 4.56
N LYS A 21 12.08 1.98 4.57
CA LYS A 21 12.44 2.80 3.40
C LYS A 21 13.86 2.56 2.88
N PHE A 22 14.79 2.18 3.76
CA PHE A 22 16.20 1.99 3.41
C PHE A 22 16.56 0.51 3.24
N TYR A 23 15.88 -0.37 3.98
CA TYR A 23 16.16 -1.80 3.96
C TYR A 23 14.88 -2.58 4.28
N ALA A 24 14.52 -3.52 3.42
CA ALA A 24 13.42 -4.45 3.63
C ALA A 24 13.94 -5.74 4.28
N ALA A 25 13.68 -5.92 5.57
CA ALA A 25 14.04 -7.12 6.30
C ALA A 25 13.18 -8.30 5.84
N GLY A 26 13.83 -9.35 5.35
CA GLY A 26 13.15 -10.61 4.99
C GLY A 26 12.78 -11.44 6.21
N LEU A 27 11.92 -12.44 5.98
CA LEU A 27 11.52 -13.42 7.00
C LEU A 27 12.73 -14.14 7.64
N THR A 28 13.76 -14.43 6.84
CA THR A 28 15.00 -15.06 7.28
C THR A 28 15.73 -14.24 8.36
N THR A 29 15.78 -12.91 8.21
CA THR A 29 16.41 -12.01 9.19
C THR A 29 15.71 -12.09 10.55
N ILE A 30 14.37 -12.12 10.56
CA ILE A 30 13.58 -12.22 11.80
C ILE A 30 13.82 -13.56 12.48
N VAL A 31 13.79 -14.66 11.72
CA VAL A 31 14.03 -16.01 12.26
C VAL A 31 15.43 -16.11 12.87
N MET A 32 16.46 -15.59 12.19
CA MET A 32 17.82 -15.59 12.72
C MET A 32 17.93 -14.80 14.04
N LEU A 33 17.35 -13.60 14.12
CA LEU A 33 17.38 -12.78 15.34
C LEU A 33 16.59 -13.43 16.49
N ALA A 34 15.48 -14.11 16.19
CA ALA A 34 14.72 -14.86 17.18
C ALA A 34 15.54 -16.03 17.75
N VAL A 35 16.17 -16.82 16.88
CA VAL A 35 17.04 -17.93 17.29
C VAL A 35 18.22 -17.42 18.12
N ILE A 36 18.88 -16.35 17.71
CA ILE A 36 19.99 -15.73 18.47
C ILE A 36 19.50 -15.29 19.85
N SER A 37 18.34 -14.63 19.94
CA SER A 37 17.77 -14.17 21.21
C SER A 37 17.47 -15.35 22.16
N ILE A 38 16.94 -16.45 21.61
CA ILE A 38 16.66 -17.68 22.37
C ILE A 38 17.97 -18.32 22.86
N LEU A 39 18.99 -18.44 22.02
CA LEU A 39 20.29 -18.99 22.40
C LEU A 39 20.95 -18.15 23.50
N LEU A 40 20.95 -16.82 23.36
CA LEU A 40 21.48 -15.91 24.38
C LEU A 40 20.75 -16.06 25.72
N TYR A 41 19.43 -16.24 25.68
CA TYR A 41 18.62 -16.49 26.87
C TYR A 41 19.02 -17.81 27.56
N PHE A 42 19.16 -18.91 26.81
CA PHE A 42 19.59 -20.20 27.37
C PHE A 42 21.01 -20.15 27.94
N VAL A 43 21.95 -19.49 27.26
CA VAL A 43 23.32 -19.28 27.77
C VAL A 43 23.29 -18.46 29.07
N ALA A 44 22.47 -17.42 29.14
CA ALA A 44 22.31 -16.60 30.34
C ALA A 44 21.77 -17.41 31.53
N LEU A 45 20.81 -18.31 31.29
CA LEU A 45 20.25 -19.21 32.31
C LEU A 45 21.28 -20.22 32.82
N ARG A 46 22.01 -20.89 31.91
CA ARG A 46 22.96 -21.96 32.26
C ARG A 46 24.20 -21.47 32.99
N SER A 47 24.72 -20.31 32.61
CA SER A 47 26.02 -19.84 33.08
C SER A 47 25.97 -19.11 34.42
N LYS A 48 24.80 -18.87 35.00
CA LYS A 48 24.60 -17.91 36.12
C LYS A 48 25.14 -16.49 35.80
N LEU A 49 25.51 -16.20 34.54
CA LEU A 49 26.03 -14.92 34.07
C LEU A 49 24.91 -13.99 33.59
N PHE A 50 23.70 -14.13 34.13
CA PHE A 50 22.54 -13.35 33.71
C PHE A 50 22.81 -11.84 33.73
N ILE A 51 23.59 -11.36 34.72
CA ILE A 51 24.00 -9.97 34.84
C ILE A 51 24.88 -9.53 33.65
N LYS A 52 25.84 -10.36 33.21
CA LYS A 52 26.74 -10.05 32.09
C LYS A 52 26.02 -10.17 30.74
N MET A 53 25.10 -11.13 30.62
CA MET A 53 24.34 -11.39 29.39
C MET A 53 23.13 -10.47 29.21
N LYS A 54 22.79 -9.65 30.22
CA LYS A 54 21.66 -8.73 30.18
C LYS A 54 21.75 -7.74 29.00
N LEU A 55 22.92 -7.17 28.76
CA LEU A 55 23.14 -6.21 27.67
C LEU A 55 22.98 -6.87 26.29
N PRO A 56 23.72 -7.93 25.93
CA PRO A 56 23.59 -8.55 24.60
C PRO A 56 22.17 -9.09 24.36
N LEU A 57 21.51 -9.67 25.37
CA LEU A 57 20.11 -10.10 25.25
C LEU A 57 19.17 -8.93 25.00
N SER A 58 19.36 -7.80 25.70
CA SER A 58 18.54 -6.59 25.48
C SER A 58 18.72 -6.02 24.07
N ILE A 59 19.95 -6.02 23.55
CA ILE A 59 20.25 -5.56 22.20
C ILE A 59 19.61 -6.49 21.16
N ALA A 60 19.74 -7.81 21.32
CA ALA A 60 19.16 -8.79 20.41
C ALA A 60 17.63 -8.67 20.34
N LEU A 61 16.97 -8.54 21.50
CA LEU A 61 15.52 -8.32 21.59
C LEU A 61 15.10 -6.98 20.96
N LEU A 62 15.87 -5.91 21.16
CA LEU A 62 15.60 -4.62 20.54
C LEU A 62 15.67 -4.71 19.02
N LEU A 63 16.72 -5.33 18.48
CA LEU A 63 16.89 -5.56 17.04
C LEU A 63 15.76 -6.41 16.48
N LEU A 64 15.33 -7.45 17.20
CA LEU A 64 14.18 -8.27 16.80
C LEU A 64 12.89 -7.44 16.68
N ILE A 65 12.61 -6.56 17.64
CA ILE A 65 11.43 -5.68 17.61
C ILE A 65 11.50 -4.70 16.44
N VAL A 66 12.67 -4.11 16.18
CA VAL A 66 12.91 -3.24 15.02
C VAL A 66 12.66 -4.02 13.71
N SER A 67 13.19 -5.24 13.59
CA SER A 67 12.97 -6.08 12.41
C SER A 67 11.51 -6.49 12.23
N LEU A 68 10.76 -6.69 13.31
CA LEU A 68 9.31 -6.95 13.24
C LEU A 68 8.53 -5.74 12.70
N GLY A 69 8.85 -4.53 13.15
CA GLY A 69 8.22 -3.30 12.61
C GLY A 69 8.55 -3.08 11.13
N ASN A 70 9.78 -3.40 10.75
CA ASN A 70 10.23 -3.36 9.36
C ASN A 70 9.45 -4.37 8.49
N PHE A 71 9.39 -5.64 8.92
CA PHE A 71 8.69 -6.70 8.20
C PHE A 71 7.19 -6.47 8.12
N TYR A 72 6.55 -6.01 9.20
CA TYR A 72 5.16 -5.60 9.20
C TYR A 72 4.88 -4.52 8.15
N THR A 73 5.80 -3.57 7.99
CA THR A 73 5.71 -2.55 6.93
C THR A 73 5.83 -3.18 5.56
N GLY A 74 6.71 -4.16 5.37
CA GLY A 74 6.81 -4.92 4.12
C GLY A 74 5.51 -5.62 3.74
N LEU A 75 4.88 -6.32 4.69
CA LEU A 75 3.61 -7.00 4.44
C LEU A 75 2.45 -6.05 4.08
N ASN A 76 2.48 -4.82 4.62
CA ASN A 76 1.44 -3.82 4.39
C ASN A 76 1.76 -2.86 3.24
N THR A 77 3.00 -2.83 2.78
CA THR A 77 3.36 -2.10 1.57
C THR A 77 2.92 -2.98 0.41
N LYS A 78 1.71 -2.72 -0.12
CA LYS A 78 1.31 -3.30 -1.41
C LYS A 78 2.44 -3.03 -2.40
N GLU A 79 2.98 -4.09 -2.99
CA GLU A 79 4.00 -3.95 -4.04
C GLU A 79 3.47 -2.93 -5.05
N LYS A 80 4.21 -1.83 -5.20
CA LYS A 80 3.91 -0.87 -6.26
C LYS A 80 4.16 -1.65 -7.55
N ASN A 81 3.10 -1.99 -8.27
CA ASN A 81 3.26 -2.61 -9.58
C ASN A 81 4.09 -1.68 -10.46
N GLY A 82 5.36 -2.01 -10.64
CA GLY A 82 6.34 -1.18 -11.35
C GLY A 82 5.89 -0.81 -12.76
N PHE A 83 5.04 -1.64 -13.37
CA PHE A 83 4.41 -1.34 -14.65
C PHE A 83 3.60 -0.03 -14.63
N PHE A 84 2.77 0.18 -13.60
CA PHE A 84 1.94 1.39 -13.51
C PHE A 84 2.72 2.61 -13.05
N GLU A 85 3.89 2.44 -12.42
CA GLU A 85 4.75 3.57 -12.08
C GLU A 85 5.29 4.30 -13.31
N ASN A 86 5.56 3.55 -14.38
CA ASN A 86 6.08 4.09 -15.64
C ASN A 86 4.98 4.61 -16.57
N LEU A 87 3.72 4.17 -16.39
CA LEU A 87 2.59 4.67 -17.15
C LEU A 87 2.15 6.06 -16.67
N TYR A 88 2.44 7.09 -17.47
CA TYR A 88 2.01 8.45 -17.14
C TYR A 88 0.57 8.75 -17.60
N LYS A 89 0.30 8.49 -18.88
CA LYS A 89 -1.00 8.69 -19.52
C LYS A 89 -1.11 7.74 -20.70
N GLU A 90 -2.23 7.02 -20.78
CA GLU A 90 -2.49 6.08 -21.87
C GLU A 90 -3.93 6.25 -22.34
N LYS A 91 -4.14 6.39 -23.65
CA LYS A 91 -5.47 6.48 -24.26
C LYS A 91 -6.02 5.09 -24.59
N ASN A 92 -7.32 5.01 -24.84
CA ASN A 92 -8.00 3.76 -25.27
C ASN A 92 -7.82 2.58 -24.31
N VAL A 93 -7.63 2.86 -23.02
CA VAL A 93 -7.49 1.82 -21.99
C VAL A 93 -8.87 1.28 -21.64
N THR A 94 -9.00 -0.04 -21.67
CA THR A 94 -10.18 -0.77 -21.22
C THR A 94 -9.84 -1.57 -19.97
N ALA A 95 -10.54 -1.28 -18.88
CA ALA A 95 -10.43 -1.98 -17.62
C ALA A 95 -11.67 -2.84 -17.40
N TYR A 96 -11.44 -4.07 -16.95
CA TYR A 96 -12.47 -5.06 -16.61
C TYR A 96 -12.39 -5.29 -15.10
N GLY A 97 -13.54 -5.39 -14.43
CA GLY A 97 -13.53 -5.68 -12.99
C GLY A 97 -14.82 -5.37 -12.25
N ILE A 98 -14.72 -5.33 -10.92
CA ILE A 98 -15.85 -5.20 -10.00
C ILE A 98 -15.86 -3.79 -9.37
N VAL A 99 -17.04 -3.16 -9.36
CA VAL A 99 -17.24 -1.89 -8.65
C VAL A 99 -17.16 -2.12 -7.14
N LYS A 100 -16.15 -1.58 -6.47
CA LYS A 100 -15.99 -1.70 -5.02
C LYS A 100 -16.81 -0.67 -4.25
N LYS A 101 -16.83 0.56 -4.75
CA LYS A 101 -17.48 1.70 -4.09
C LYS A 101 -17.84 2.76 -5.13
N ILE A 102 -18.92 3.49 -4.87
CA ILE A 102 -19.36 4.63 -5.68
C ILE A 102 -19.41 5.85 -4.76
N ASP A 103 -18.83 6.96 -5.18
CA ASP A 103 -18.95 8.23 -4.46
C ASP A 103 -20.30 8.91 -4.78
N LEU A 104 -20.71 9.84 -3.91
CA LEU A 104 -21.89 10.66 -4.16
C LEU A 104 -21.79 11.37 -5.52
N ARG A 105 -22.86 11.26 -6.31
CA ARG A 105 -22.99 11.89 -7.61
C ARG A 105 -22.82 13.40 -7.51
N ARG A 106 -22.01 13.97 -8.39
CA ARG A 106 -21.89 15.43 -8.57
C ARG A 106 -22.69 15.87 -9.80
N SER A 107 -22.82 17.17 -10.02
CA SER A 107 -23.64 17.73 -11.11
C SER A 107 -23.18 17.30 -12.51
N ASP A 108 -21.88 17.07 -12.71
CA ASP A 108 -21.25 16.78 -14.01
C ASP A 108 -20.48 15.45 -14.05
N LYS A 109 -20.34 14.76 -12.92
CA LYS A 109 -19.50 13.56 -12.83
C LYS A 109 -19.92 12.58 -11.74
N ILE A 110 -19.53 11.34 -11.94
CA ILE A 110 -19.54 10.28 -10.94
C ILE A 110 -18.13 9.74 -10.80
N ASN A 111 -17.72 9.49 -9.57
CA ASN A 111 -16.50 8.76 -9.28
C ASN A 111 -16.86 7.41 -8.68
N PHE A 112 -16.16 6.36 -9.08
CA PHE A 112 -16.26 5.05 -8.45
C PHE A 112 -14.90 4.35 -8.47
N TYR A 113 -14.78 3.34 -7.63
CA TYR A 113 -13.56 2.57 -7.43
C TYR A 113 -13.77 1.20 -8.07
N LEU A 114 -12.96 0.88 -9.07
CA LEU A 114 -13.01 -0.38 -9.80
C LEU A 114 -11.83 -1.24 -9.35
N VAL A 115 -12.10 -2.41 -8.78
CA VAL A 115 -11.06 -3.43 -8.59
C VAL A 115 -10.99 -4.21 -9.89
N THR A 116 -9.88 -4.09 -10.59
CA THR A 116 -9.72 -4.67 -11.92
C THR A 116 -9.30 -6.12 -11.82
N ASP A 117 -9.80 -6.96 -12.74
CA ASP A 117 -9.20 -8.27 -13.02
C ASP A 117 -8.08 -8.13 -14.07
N SER A 118 -8.27 -7.21 -15.00
CA SER A 118 -7.44 -7.03 -16.17
C SER A 118 -7.61 -5.65 -16.78
N ILE A 119 -6.52 -5.15 -17.37
CA ILE A 119 -6.46 -3.88 -18.05
C ILE A 119 -5.79 -4.10 -19.39
N LYS A 120 -6.45 -3.65 -20.46
CA LYS A 120 -6.00 -3.76 -21.83
C LYS A 120 -5.85 -2.38 -22.45
N SER A 121 -4.70 -2.12 -23.04
CA SER A 121 -4.46 -1.05 -24.01
C SER A 121 -4.05 -1.67 -25.34
N GLU A 122 -3.81 -0.83 -26.35
CA GLU A 122 -3.12 -1.21 -27.58
C GLU A 122 -1.68 -1.69 -27.29
N ASN A 123 -1.04 -1.08 -26.29
CA ASN A 123 0.38 -1.32 -25.98
C ASN A 123 0.63 -2.42 -24.94
N PHE A 124 -0.37 -2.82 -24.16
CA PHE A 124 -0.16 -3.76 -23.06
C PHE A 124 -1.44 -4.48 -22.63
N ILE A 125 -1.23 -5.62 -21.97
CA ILE A 125 -2.27 -6.36 -21.25
C ILE A 125 -1.71 -6.67 -19.86
N ILE A 126 -2.44 -6.28 -18.83
CA ILE A 126 -2.10 -6.56 -17.43
C ILE A 126 -3.25 -7.36 -16.85
N LYS A 127 -2.93 -8.41 -16.11
CA LYS A 127 -3.89 -9.22 -15.36
C LYS A 127 -3.51 -9.11 -13.90
N ASP A 128 -4.14 -8.17 -13.21
CA ASP A 128 -3.78 -7.85 -11.83
C ASP A 128 -4.91 -7.14 -11.09
N ASP A 129 -4.99 -7.44 -9.79
CA ASP A 129 -6.01 -6.98 -8.85
C ASP A 129 -5.65 -5.59 -8.31
N ILE A 130 -5.70 -4.60 -9.20
CA ILE A 130 -5.47 -3.20 -8.83
C ILE A 130 -6.77 -2.41 -8.67
N THR A 131 -6.75 -1.38 -7.84
CA THR A 131 -7.89 -0.46 -7.72
C THR A 131 -7.67 0.79 -8.56
N LEU A 132 -8.58 1.07 -9.48
CA LEU A 132 -8.63 2.29 -10.27
C LEU A 132 -9.71 3.25 -9.75
N LEU A 133 -9.41 4.54 -9.75
CA LEU A 133 -10.40 5.59 -9.57
C LEU A 133 -10.98 5.96 -10.94
N CYS A 134 -12.19 5.49 -11.23
CA CYS A 134 -12.90 5.82 -12.45
C CYS A 134 -13.63 7.16 -12.30
N LYS A 135 -13.38 8.10 -13.21
CA LYS A 135 -14.02 9.42 -13.27
C LYS A 135 -14.83 9.49 -14.56
N VAL A 136 -16.15 9.43 -14.44
CA VAL A 136 -17.06 9.47 -15.59
C VAL A 136 -17.73 10.83 -15.67
N LYS A 137 -17.54 11.51 -16.81
CA LYS A 137 -18.20 12.78 -17.15
C LYS A 137 -19.16 12.55 -18.32
N LEU A 138 -20.43 12.84 -18.10
CA LEU A 138 -21.52 12.67 -19.06
C LEU A 138 -22.56 13.78 -18.89
N SER A 139 -23.48 13.91 -19.85
CA SER A 139 -24.65 14.80 -19.70
C SER A 139 -25.54 14.37 -18.52
N LYS A 140 -26.23 15.34 -17.88
CA LYS A 140 -27.02 15.11 -16.64
C LYS A 140 -27.97 13.90 -16.73
N LYS A 141 -28.65 13.72 -17.87
CA LYS A 141 -29.60 12.61 -18.08
C LYS A 141 -28.89 11.25 -18.12
N LYS A 142 -27.80 11.13 -18.88
CA LYS A 142 -27.00 9.90 -18.97
C LYS A 142 -26.31 9.59 -17.63
N LEU A 143 -25.82 10.63 -16.96
CA LEU A 143 -25.18 10.50 -15.66
C LEU A 143 -26.15 9.99 -14.59
N LYS A 144 -27.38 10.52 -14.54
CA LYS A 144 -28.41 10.02 -13.62
C LYS A 144 -28.70 8.54 -13.88
N LYS A 145 -28.96 8.17 -15.14
CA LYS A 145 -29.20 6.78 -15.52
C LYS A 145 -28.05 5.85 -15.10
N LEU A 146 -26.81 6.24 -15.39
CA LEU A 146 -25.64 5.45 -14.99
C LEU A 146 -25.54 5.30 -13.47
N TYR A 147 -25.80 6.37 -12.70
CA TYR A 147 -25.77 6.31 -11.24
C TYR A 147 -26.81 5.35 -10.67
N ASP A 148 -28.01 5.36 -11.25
CA ASP A 148 -29.13 4.52 -10.80
C ASP A 148 -28.92 3.04 -11.16
N GLU A 149 -28.11 2.73 -12.18
CA GLU A 149 -27.79 1.35 -12.62
C GLU A 149 -26.51 0.80 -11.98
N LEU A 150 -25.55 1.67 -11.66
CA LEU A 150 -24.25 1.29 -11.12
C LEU A 150 -24.36 1.01 -9.62
N HIS A 151 -24.01 -0.22 -9.21
CA HIS A 151 -23.99 -0.61 -7.81
C HIS A 151 -22.64 -1.25 -7.42
N PRO A 152 -22.24 -1.18 -6.15
CA PRO A 152 -21.13 -1.99 -5.66
C PRO A 152 -21.41 -3.49 -5.88
N GLY A 153 -20.39 -4.23 -6.34
CA GLY A 153 -20.52 -5.63 -6.74
C GLY A 153 -20.75 -5.84 -8.24
N ASN A 154 -21.13 -4.80 -9.00
CA ASN A 154 -21.32 -4.95 -10.44
C ASN A 154 -19.99 -5.26 -11.14
N LEU A 155 -20.02 -6.28 -12.01
CA LEU A 155 -18.99 -6.55 -13.00
C LEU A 155 -19.20 -5.62 -14.19
N ILE A 156 -18.20 -4.80 -14.50
CA ILE A 156 -18.29 -3.81 -15.58
C ILE A 156 -17.03 -3.76 -16.42
N ILE A 157 -17.20 -3.20 -17.62
CA ILE A 157 -16.12 -2.87 -18.54
C ILE A 157 -16.12 -1.35 -18.69
N VAL A 158 -14.96 -0.73 -18.46
CA VAL A 158 -14.80 0.72 -18.54
C VAL A 158 -13.68 1.06 -19.51
N SER A 159 -14.02 1.80 -20.56
CA SER A 159 -13.03 2.27 -21.55
C SER A 159 -12.84 3.78 -21.44
N GLY A 160 -11.59 4.23 -21.39
CA GLY A 160 -11.25 5.64 -21.23
C GLY A 160 -9.77 5.94 -21.40
N THR A 161 -9.34 7.06 -20.81
CA THR A 161 -7.92 7.43 -20.75
C THR A 161 -7.41 7.20 -19.33
N TYR A 162 -6.37 6.38 -19.19
CA TYR A 162 -5.66 6.19 -17.94
C TYR A 162 -4.72 7.37 -17.68
N PHE A 163 -4.63 7.77 -16.42
CA PHE A 163 -3.70 8.77 -15.93
C PHE A 163 -3.10 8.32 -14.60
N LYS A 164 -1.81 8.55 -14.45
CA LYS A 164 -1.13 8.52 -13.16
C LYS A 164 -1.61 9.68 -12.28
N GLY A 165 -1.59 9.48 -10.98
CA GLY A 165 -1.74 10.58 -10.02
C GLY A 165 -0.68 11.66 -10.26
N ARG A 166 -1.02 12.93 -10.03
CA ARG A 166 -0.04 14.01 -10.15
C ARG A 166 0.99 13.89 -9.04
N GLU A 167 2.25 13.84 -9.42
CA GLU A 167 3.39 13.93 -8.52
C GLU A 167 3.60 15.37 -8.08
N GLN A 168 4.35 15.52 -6.99
CA GLN A 168 4.79 16.81 -6.47
C GLN A 168 5.60 17.60 -7.52
N ARG A 169 5.22 18.85 -7.80
CA ARG A 169 6.00 19.72 -8.71
C ARG A 169 6.98 20.60 -7.94
N ASN A 170 6.59 21.02 -6.74
CA ASN A 170 7.42 21.84 -5.86
C ASN A 170 7.57 21.21 -4.48
N PRO A 171 8.74 21.34 -3.82
CA PRO A 171 8.91 20.94 -2.42
C PRO A 171 7.80 21.53 -1.53
N GLY A 172 7.24 20.70 -0.64
CA GLY A 172 6.09 21.03 0.21
C GLY A 172 4.70 20.94 -0.45
N GLU A 173 4.56 20.83 -1.77
CA GLU A 173 3.27 20.61 -2.42
C GLU A 173 2.69 19.21 -2.11
N PHE A 174 1.36 19.13 -2.08
CA PHE A 174 0.65 17.88 -1.89
C PHE A 174 0.87 16.90 -3.04
N ASP A 175 1.43 15.73 -2.73
CA ASP A 175 1.59 14.65 -3.70
C ASP A 175 0.29 13.82 -3.82
N TYR A 176 -0.46 14.07 -4.89
CA TYR A 176 -1.72 13.37 -5.13
C TYR A 176 -1.50 11.90 -5.51
N LYS A 177 -0.37 11.54 -6.13
CA LYS A 177 -0.02 10.15 -6.43
C LYS A 177 0.18 9.38 -5.13
N GLU A 178 1.00 9.88 -4.21
CA GLU A 178 1.23 9.23 -2.91
C GLU A 178 -0.06 9.15 -2.09
N TYR A 179 -0.91 10.18 -2.12
CA TYR A 179 -2.24 10.11 -1.52
C TYR A 179 -3.09 8.96 -2.11
N LEU A 180 -3.18 8.84 -3.44
CA LEU A 180 -3.94 7.77 -4.08
C LEU A 180 -3.38 6.38 -3.71
N LEU A 181 -2.06 6.23 -3.75
CA LEU A 181 -1.38 4.99 -3.37
C LEU A 181 -1.66 4.61 -1.91
N SER A 182 -1.67 5.58 -0.99
CA SER A 182 -2.04 5.36 0.42
C SER A 182 -3.48 4.85 0.60
N LYS A 183 -4.36 5.11 -0.37
CA LYS A 183 -5.74 4.58 -0.42
C LYS A 183 -5.84 3.26 -1.20
N GLY A 184 -4.71 2.70 -1.63
CA GLY A 184 -4.62 1.50 -2.47
C GLY A 184 -5.10 1.72 -3.90
N ILE A 185 -5.10 2.97 -4.38
CA ILE A 185 -5.53 3.34 -5.74
C ILE A 185 -4.29 3.53 -6.60
N THR A 186 -4.16 2.74 -7.66
CA THR A 186 -2.97 2.71 -8.51
C THR A 186 -3.02 3.78 -9.61
N GLY A 187 -4.21 4.16 -10.07
CA GLY A 187 -4.36 5.16 -11.11
C GLY A 187 -5.78 5.64 -11.31
N ILE A 188 -5.96 6.54 -12.28
CA ILE A 188 -7.23 7.20 -12.58
C ILE A 188 -7.64 6.83 -14.00
N LEU A 189 -8.86 6.34 -14.20
CA LEU A 189 -9.43 6.12 -15.52
C LEU A 189 -10.51 7.18 -15.80
N SER A 190 -10.23 8.10 -16.73
CA SER A 190 -11.19 9.14 -17.10
C SER A 190 -11.99 8.71 -18.32
N VAL A 191 -13.32 8.76 -18.19
CA VAL A 191 -14.27 8.54 -19.29
C VAL A 191 -14.97 9.85 -19.55
N SER A 192 -14.70 10.43 -20.73
CA SER A 192 -15.35 11.64 -21.20
C SER A 192 -15.92 11.33 -22.58
N LYS A 193 -17.24 11.38 -22.71
CA LYS A 193 -17.97 11.24 -23.97
C LYS A 193 -18.99 12.35 -24.10
#